data_AF-A0A1V5A7P0-F1
#
_entry.id   AF-A0A1V5A7P0-F1
#
_cell.length_a   1.000
_cell.length_b   1.000
_cell.length_c   1.000
_cell.angle_alpha   90.00
_cell.angle_beta   90.00
_cell.angle_gamma   90.00
#
_symmetry.space_group_name_H-M   'P 1'
#
loop_
_entity.id
_entity.type
_entity.pdbx_description
1 polymer ?
#
loop_
_entity_poly.entity_id
_entity_poly.type
_entity_poly.pdbx_seq_one_letter_code
_entity_poly.pdbx_strand_id
1 'polypeptide(L)'
;MIIHTGGEVGKRKKKISKHLGQEYGHTPLSEDECAFLERERPRVVFIGTGQHGALPLTEGARRILAGFPTVIGPTPEIIREMEQERRPFAAILHVTC
;
A
#
# COMPACT_ATOMS: atom_id res chain seq x y z
N MET A 1 -7.68 0.86 -1.57
CA MET A 1 -7.95 1.99 -0.66
C MET A 1 -6.66 2.42 0.00
N ILE A 2 -6.63 3.64 0.54
CA ILE A 2 -5.55 4.13 1.39
C ILE A 2 -6.18 4.45 2.75
N ILE A 3 -5.51 4.10 3.84
CA ILE A 3 -5.86 4.46 5.21
C ILE A 3 -4.71 5.32 5.71
N HIS A 4 -5.01 6.55 6.07
CA HIS A 4 -4.05 7.53 6.58
C HIS A 4 -3.82 7.35 8.08
N THR A 5 -2.73 7.90 8.61
CA THR A 5 -2.38 7.81 10.04
C THR A 5 -3.45 8.37 10.97
N GLY A 6 -4.24 9.34 10.50
CA GLY A 6 -5.38 9.91 11.23
C GLY A 6 -6.67 9.07 11.17
N GLY A 7 -6.65 7.89 10.52
CA GLY A 7 -7.83 7.04 10.34
C GLY A 7 -8.72 7.42 9.15
N GLU A 8 -8.39 8.50 8.43
CA GLU A 8 -9.10 8.88 7.21
C GLU A 8 -8.91 7.85 6.10
N VAL A 9 -10.00 7.53 5.40
CA VAL A 9 -9.99 6.55 4.31
C VAL A 9 -10.07 7.25 2.96
N GLY A 10 -9.02 7.11 2.17
CA GLY A 10 -8.89 7.64 0.82
C GLY A 10 -9.13 6.61 -0.27
N LYS A 11 -9.61 7.06 -1.44
CA LYS A 11 -9.62 6.24 -2.65
C LYS A 11 -8.21 6.16 -3.24
N ARG A 12 -7.74 4.94 -3.51
CA ARG A 12 -6.49 4.69 -4.24
C ARG A 12 -6.63 5.21 -5.67
N LYS A 13 -5.74 6.12 -6.12
CA LYS A 13 -5.76 6.71 -7.46
C LYS A 13 -5.08 5.80 -8.51
N LYS A 14 -5.58 4.57 -8.66
CA LYS A 14 -5.07 3.53 -9.59
C LYS A 14 -4.93 3.98 -11.05
N LYS A 15 -5.63 5.05 -11.47
CA LYS A 15 -5.52 5.62 -12.82
C LYS A 15 -4.13 6.15 -13.14
N ILE A 16 -3.35 6.57 -12.14
CA ILE A 16 -2.01 7.13 -12.31
C ILE A 16 -1.06 6.03 -12.82
N SER A 17 -1.08 4.85 -12.18
CA SER A 17 -0.21 3.72 -12.52
C SER A 17 -0.75 2.83 -13.65
N LYS A 18 -1.90 3.19 -14.27
CA LYS A 18 -2.59 2.36 -15.28
C LYS A 18 -1.74 2.13 -16.53
N HIS A 19 -0.88 3.10 -16.89
CA HIS A 19 0.04 3.00 -18.02
C HIS A 19 1.13 1.91 -17.81
N LEU A 20 1.52 1.65 -16.56
CA LEU A 20 2.46 0.58 -16.20
C LEU A 20 1.83 -0.82 -16.25
N GLY A 21 0.50 -0.91 -16.32
CA GLY A 21 -0.21 -2.19 -16.36
C GLY A 21 0.10 -3.06 -17.59
N GLN A 22 0.51 -2.44 -18.71
CA GLN A 22 0.93 -3.19 -19.90
C GLN A 22 2.26 -3.92 -19.72
N GLU A 23 3.15 -3.40 -18.87
CA GLU A 23 4.48 -3.96 -18.61
C GLU A 23 4.46 -5.02 -17.50
N TYR A 24 3.58 -4.85 -16.50
CA TYR A 24 3.50 -5.72 -15.33
C TYR A 24 2.36 -6.75 -15.37
N GLY A 25 1.51 -6.75 -16.41
CA GLY A 25 0.30 -7.56 -16.50
C GLY A 25 -0.82 -7.14 -15.54
N HIS A 26 -0.47 -6.48 -14.43
CA HIS A 26 -1.36 -5.85 -13.45
C HIS A 26 -0.88 -4.43 -13.15
N THR A 27 -1.78 -3.53 -12.73
CA THR A 27 -1.40 -2.18 -12.32
C THR A 27 -0.61 -2.21 -11.01
N PRO A 28 0.71 -1.88 -11.00
CA PRO A 28 1.53 -1.95 -9.80
C PRO A 28 1.14 -0.88 -8.77
N LEU A 29 1.58 -1.07 -7.53
CA LEU A 29 1.70 0.02 -6.55
C LEU A 29 2.92 0.87 -6.91
N SER A 30 2.72 2.17 -7.14
CA SER A 30 3.79 3.10 -7.51
C SER A 30 4.20 4.03 -6.38
N GLU A 31 5.37 4.66 -6.54
CA GLU A 31 5.94 5.69 -5.67
C GLU A 31 4.95 6.83 -5.37
N ASP A 32 4.18 7.28 -6.36
CA ASP A 32 3.17 8.34 -6.20
C ASP A 32 2.11 7.95 -5.17
N GLU A 33 1.76 6.66 -5.12
CA GLU A 33 0.79 6.14 -4.16
C GLU A 33 1.39 5.98 -2.77
N CYS A 34 2.73 5.94 -2.66
CA CYS A 34 3.49 5.89 -1.41
C CYS A 34 3.95 7.27 -0.93
N ALA A 35 3.92 8.31 -1.77
CA ALA A 35 4.50 9.63 -1.48
C ALA A 35 3.95 10.30 -0.21
N PHE A 36 2.70 10.00 0.18
CA PHE A 36 2.10 10.54 1.40
C PHE A 36 2.81 10.07 2.68
N LEU A 37 3.50 8.94 2.64
CA LEU A 37 4.18 8.34 3.80
C LEU A 37 5.29 9.25 4.34
N GLU A 38 5.98 9.98 3.46
CA GLU A 38 7.04 10.91 3.87
C GLU A 38 6.52 12.08 4.70
N ARG A 39 5.30 12.54 4.40
CA ARG A 39 4.61 13.59 5.13
C ARG A 39 4.00 13.06 6.43
N GLU A 40 3.35 11.90 6.38
CA GLU A 40 2.59 11.37 7.51
C GLU A 40 3.44 10.63 8.54
N ARG A 41 4.63 10.16 8.17
CA ARG A 41 5.61 9.52 9.06
C ARG A 41 4.99 8.45 9.98
N PRO A 42 4.25 7.44 9.43
CA PRO A 42 3.68 6.37 10.24
C PRO A 42 4.76 5.56 10.96
N ARG A 43 4.39 4.92 12.07
CA ARG A 43 5.25 3.98 12.79
C ARG A 43 5.34 2.62 12.11
N VAL A 44 4.33 2.26 11.33
CA VAL A 44 4.28 1.05 10.50
C VAL A 44 3.42 1.28 9.27
N VAL A 45 3.79 0.66 8.16
CA VAL A 45 3.06 0.70 6.90
C VAL A 45 2.57 -0.70 6.55
N PHE A 46 1.28 -0.82 6.22
CA PHE A 46 0.67 -2.06 5.80
C PHE A 46 0.32 -2.04 4.31
N ILE A 47 0.75 -3.05 3.55
CA ILE A 47 0.47 -3.16 2.12
C ILE A 47 -0.30 -4.45 1.83
N GLY A 48 -1.59 -4.29 1.52
CA GLY A 48 -2.45 -5.38 1.06
C GLY A 48 -2.30 -5.59 -0.43
N THR A 49 -1.76 -6.72 -0.86
CA THR A 49 -1.40 -7.00 -2.25
C THR A 49 -2.51 -7.70 -3.06
N GLY A 50 -3.76 -7.65 -2.61
CA GLY A 50 -4.89 -8.33 -3.25
C GLY A 50 -5.27 -9.61 -2.51
N GLN A 51 -6.30 -10.30 -3.00
CA GLN A 51 -6.76 -11.56 -2.40
C GLN A 51 -5.68 -12.66 -2.45
N HIS A 52 -4.97 -12.75 -3.57
CA HIS A 52 -3.94 -13.76 -3.80
C HIS A 52 -2.51 -13.20 -3.74
N GLY A 53 -2.37 -11.94 -3.32
CA GLY A 53 -1.08 -11.27 -3.17
C GLY A 53 -0.39 -10.89 -4.48
N ALA A 54 -1.13 -10.77 -5.59
CA ALA A 54 -0.58 -10.59 -6.93
C ALA A 54 -0.21 -9.14 -7.29
N LEU A 55 -0.37 -8.16 -6.41
CA LEU A 55 -0.04 -6.76 -6.71
C LEU A 55 1.49 -6.55 -6.80
N PRO A 56 2.03 -6.21 -8.00
CA PRO A 56 3.44 -5.85 -8.11
C PRO A 56 3.71 -4.45 -7.52
N LEU A 57 4.93 -4.22 -7.07
CA LEU A 57 5.41 -2.92 -6.58
C LEU A 57 6.49 -2.40 -7.52
N THR A 58 6.43 -1.11 -7.89
CA THR A 58 7.52 -0.47 -8.63
C THR A 58 8.78 -0.36 -7.77
N GLU A 59 9.93 -0.20 -8.40
CA GLU A 59 11.19 0.05 -7.71
C GLU A 59 11.15 1.35 -6.87
N GLY A 60 10.47 2.40 -7.38
CA GLY A 60 10.25 3.63 -6.63
C GLY A 60 9.43 3.40 -5.35
N ALA A 61 8.35 2.63 -5.44
CA ALA A 61 7.54 2.25 -4.26
C ALA A 61 8.38 1.47 -3.24
N ARG A 62 9.19 0.51 -3.69
CA ARG A 62 10.09 -0.26 -2.81
C ARG A 62 11.08 0.62 -2.06
N ARG A 63 11.66 1.63 -2.73
CA ARG A 63 12.60 2.57 -2.10
C ARG A 63 11.96 3.42 -1.02
N ILE A 64 10.75 3.94 -1.26
CA ILE A 64 10.01 4.70 -0.24
C ILE A 64 9.70 3.78 0.95
N LEU A 65 9.16 2.59 0.70
CA LEU A 65 8.78 1.64 1.75
C LEU A 65 9.98 1.14 2.57
N ALA A 66 11.18 1.06 1.99
CA ALA A 66 12.41 0.73 2.72
C ALA A 66 12.75 1.74 3.84
N GLY A 67 12.21 2.96 3.77
CA GLY A 67 12.33 3.96 4.84
C GLY A 67 11.41 3.74 6.04
N PHE A 68 10.51 2.75 5.99
CA PHE A 68 9.50 2.51 7.02
C PHE A 68 9.45 1.02 7.43
N PRO A 69 9.15 0.72 8.70
CA PRO A 69 8.72 -0.63 9.07
C PRO A 69 7.47 -0.99 8.27
N THR A 70 7.59 -1.97 7.38
CA THR A 70 6.56 -2.30 6.39
C THR A 70 6.18 -3.78 6.49
N VAL A 71 4.88 -4.06 6.52
CA VAL A 71 4.31 -5.40 6.43
C VAL A 71 3.55 -5.52 5.11
N ILE A 72 3.92 -6.50 4.28
CA ILE A 72 3.36 -6.69 2.94
C ILE A 72 2.81 -8.11 2.85
N GLY A 73 1.58 -8.26 2.38
CA GLY A 73 0.96 -9.57 2.24
C GLY A 73 -0.43 -9.51 1.62
N PRO A 74 -1.08 -10.68 1.45
CA PRO A 74 -2.47 -10.76 1.03
C PRO A 74 -3.36 -9.87 1.89
N THR A 75 -4.29 -9.17 1.26
CA THR A 75 -5.15 -8.20 1.94
C THR A 75 -5.90 -8.80 3.14
N PRO A 76 -6.43 -10.04 3.10
CA PRO A 76 -7.05 -10.67 4.28
C PRO A 76 -6.11 -10.82 5.49
N GLU A 77 -4.83 -11.12 5.25
CA GLU A 77 -3.82 -11.26 6.31
C GLU A 77 -3.46 -9.89 6.88
N ILE A 78 -3.26 -8.92 5.99
CA ILE A 78 -2.94 -7.55 6.38
C ILE A 78 -4.04 -6.91 7.23
N ILE A 79 -5.31 -7.19 6.94
CA ILE A 79 -6.42 -6.71 7.76
C ILE A 79 -6.31 -7.25 9.20
N ARG A 80 -5.96 -8.52 9.38
CA ARG A 80 -5.78 -9.12 10.72
C ARG A 80 -4.62 -8.48 11.47
N GLU A 81 -3.51 -8.21 10.79
CA GLU A 81 -2.35 -7.51 11.38
C GLU A 81 -2.72 -6.07 11.81
N MET A 82 -3.47 -5.35 10.96
CA MET A 82 -3.93 -4.01 11.26
C MET A 82 -4.88 -3.96 12.48
N GLU A 83 -5.76 -4.94 12.64
CA GLU A 83 -6.68 -5.02 13.78
C GLU A 83 -5.95 -5.15 15.13
N GLN A 84 -4.74 -5.72 15.13
CA GLN A 84 -3.90 -5.85 16.32
C GLN A 84 -2.95 -4.67 16.52
N GLU A 85 -2.82 -3.78 15.52
CA GLU A 85 -1.88 -2.66 15.58
C GLU A 85 -2.45 -1.48 16.39
N ARG A 86 -1.65 -1.00 17.34
CA ARG A 86 -2.01 0.16 18.20
C ARG A 86 -1.19 1.40 17.90
N ARG A 87 -0.06 1.25 17.20
CA ARG A 87 0.79 2.36 16.78
C ARG A 87 0.13 3.10 15.62
N PRO A 88 0.40 4.41 15.45
CA PRO A 88 -0.04 5.14 14.27
C PRO A 88 0.47 4.46 13.00
N PHE A 89 -0.44 3.95 12.17
CA PHE A 89 -0.11 3.23 10.95
C PHE A 89 -0.76 3.88 9.73
N ALA A 90 -0.17 3.65 8.57
CA ALA A 90 -0.81 3.88 7.30
C ALA A 90 -1.00 2.54 6.58
N ALA A 91 -2.01 2.42 5.74
CA ALA A 91 -2.23 1.23 4.94
C ALA A 91 -2.59 1.54 3.49
N ILE A 92 -2.08 0.73 2.56
CA ILE A 92 -2.49 0.75 1.16
C ILE A 92 -3.00 -0.64 0.82
N LEU A 93 -4.31 -0.78 0.63
CA LEU A 93 -4.97 -2.07 0.43
C LEU A 93 -5.50 -2.23 -0.98
N HIS A 94 -5.10 -3.30 -1.65
CA HIS A 94 -5.72 -3.76 -2.87
C HIS A 94 -6.83 -4.76 -2.55
N VAL A 95 -8.08 -4.40 -2.80
CA VAL A 95 -9.25 -5.23 -2.44
C VAL A 95 -9.81 -6.02 -3.63
N THR A 96 -9.18 -5.90 -4.80
CA THR A 96 -9.54 -6.67 -5.99
C THR A 96 -8.52 -7.77 -6.25
N CYS A 97 -8.87 -8.70 -7.15
CA CYS A 97 -8.05 -9.85 -7.56
C CYS A 97 -6.64 -9.43 -8.00
#